data_AF-A0A2E6PW34-F1
#
_entry.id   AF-A0A2E6PW34-F1
#
_cell.length_a   1.000
_cell.length_b   1.000
_cell.length_c   1.000
_cell.angle_alpha   90.00
_cell.angle_beta   90.00
_cell.angle_gamma   90.00
#
_symmetry.space_group_name_H-M   'P 1'
#
loop_
_entity.id
_entity.type
_entity.pdbx_description
1 polymer ?
#
loop_
_entity_poly.entity_id
_entity_poly.type
_entity_poly.pdbx_seq_one_letter_code
_entity_poly.pdbx_strand_id
1 'polypeptide(L)'
;MKKIIFSIFFLSFCFVANAQDYNKFQLNRAKMYSDYVAEQMSMSDEQKQIVYQVLLDRMYNSNTEIKSKNLTMQKDKQVVYSAQTKIAQQKLKSEFGKDSWKILKLSNEARKNAEKK
;
A
#
# COMPACT_ATOMS: atom_id res chain seq x y z
N MET A 1 21.39 -21.20 -45.84
CA MET A 1 21.24 -19.80 -45.39
C MET A 1 19.77 -19.44 -45.27
N LYS A 2 19.36 -18.96 -44.10
CA LYS A 2 18.32 -17.93 -43.81
C LYS A 2 17.46 -18.34 -42.60
N LYS A 3 17.98 -18.00 -41.41
CA LYS A 3 17.46 -17.03 -40.44
C LYS A 3 16.31 -17.56 -39.57
N ILE A 4 16.70 -18.25 -38.50
CA ILE A 4 15.90 -18.42 -37.28
C ILE A 4 15.88 -17.04 -36.61
N ILE A 5 14.71 -16.42 -36.50
CA ILE A 5 14.52 -15.21 -35.70
C ILE A 5 13.89 -15.66 -34.38
N PHE A 6 14.74 -15.92 -33.38
CA PHE A 6 14.33 -15.93 -31.99
C PHE A 6 14.08 -14.48 -31.58
N SER A 7 12.82 -14.04 -31.59
CA SER A 7 12.42 -12.79 -30.94
C SER A 7 12.36 -13.01 -29.44
N ILE A 8 13.52 -12.93 -28.78
CA ILE A 8 13.60 -12.72 -27.33
C ILE A 8 13.31 -11.23 -27.10
N PHE A 9 12.04 -10.89 -26.88
CA PHE A 9 11.70 -9.60 -26.28
C PHE A 9 11.70 -9.80 -24.75
N PHE A 10 12.88 -9.94 -24.17
CA PHE A 10 13.05 -9.81 -22.74
C PHE A 10 12.92 -8.32 -22.43
N LEU A 11 11.68 -7.86 -22.18
CA LEU A 11 11.46 -6.64 -21.42
C LEU A 11 12.01 -6.91 -20.02
N SER A 12 13.31 -6.70 -19.86
CA SER A 12 13.93 -6.50 -18.56
C SER A 12 13.25 -5.30 -17.94
N PHE A 13 12.18 -5.55 -17.19
CA PHE A 13 11.62 -4.58 -16.26
C PHE A 13 12.72 -4.34 -15.24
N CYS A 14 13.51 -3.28 -15.45
CA CYS A 14 14.42 -2.78 -14.45
C CYS A 14 13.55 -2.36 -13.27
N PHE A 15 13.35 -3.27 -12.31
CA PHE A 15 12.95 -2.91 -10.97
C PHE A 15 14.11 -2.09 -10.40
N VAL A 16 14.11 -0.79 -10.67
CA VAL A 16 14.80 0.16 -9.82
C VAL A 16 14.12 0.05 -8.46
N ALA A 17 14.67 -0.80 -7.61
CA ALA A 17 14.40 -0.85 -6.20
C ALA A 17 14.92 0.46 -5.60
N ASN A 18 14.23 1.55 -5.88
CA ASN A 18 14.37 2.78 -5.10
C ASN A 18 13.92 2.38 -3.70
N ALA A 19 14.86 2.32 -2.76
CA ALA A 19 14.52 2.18 -1.35
C ALA A 19 13.56 3.33 -1.01
N GLN A 20 12.31 3.00 -0.67
CA GLN A 20 11.33 4.02 -0.30
C GLN A 20 11.74 4.57 1.08
N ASP A 21 12.10 5.85 1.14
CA ASP A 21 12.45 6.51 2.40
C ASP A 21 11.20 6.80 3.23
N TYR A 22 10.76 5.81 4.00
CA TYR A 22 9.64 5.95 4.92
C TYR A 22 10.05 6.77 6.15
N ASN A 23 9.23 7.77 6.50
CA ASN A 23 9.43 8.49 7.75
C ASN A 23 8.87 7.73 8.96
N LYS A 24 9.34 8.08 10.16
CA LYS A 24 8.92 7.46 11.42
C LYS A 24 7.41 7.47 11.65
N PHE A 25 6.73 8.53 11.21
CA PHE A 25 5.27 8.62 11.32
C PHE A 25 4.57 7.56 10.45
N GLN A 26 5.01 7.37 9.21
CA GLN A 26 4.48 6.36 8.29
C GLN A 26 4.73 4.94 8.83
N LEU A 27 5.95 4.66 9.30
CA LEU A 27 6.30 3.37 9.91
C LEU A 27 5.41 3.06 11.12
N ASN A 28 5.29 4.02 12.05
CA ASN A 28 4.49 3.84 13.26
C ASN A 28 3.00 3.66 12.95
N ARG A 29 2.45 4.43 11.99
CA ARG A 29 1.05 4.30 11.58
C ARG A 29 0.79 2.96 10.90
N ALA A 30 1.67 2.53 10.00
CA ALA A 30 1.53 1.24 9.33
C ALA A 30 1.55 0.11 10.35
N LYS A 31 2.51 0.15 11.30
CA LYS A 31 2.62 -0.83 12.38
C LYS A 31 1.37 -0.89 13.24
N MET A 32 0.89 0.27 13.71
CA MET A 32 -0.33 0.35 14.52
C MET A 32 -1.55 -0.24 13.80
N TYR A 33 -1.69 0.04 12.49
CA TYR A 33 -2.79 -0.50 11.70
C TYR A 33 -2.66 -2.01 11.50
N SER A 34 -1.48 -2.51 11.13
CA SER A 34 -1.26 -3.94 10.90
C SER A 34 -1.37 -4.75 12.19
N ASP A 35 -0.89 -4.22 13.32
CA ASP A 35 -1.04 -4.85 14.64
C ASP A 35 -2.53 -5.07 14.96
N TYR A 36 -3.33 -4.02 14.84
CA TYR A 36 -4.77 -4.09 15.13
C TYR A 36 -5.50 -5.03 14.16
N VAL A 37 -5.22 -4.94 12.85
CA VAL A 37 -5.85 -5.84 11.86
C VAL A 37 -5.50 -7.30 12.17
N ALA A 38 -4.23 -7.59 12.46
CA ALA A 38 -3.76 -8.93 12.72
C ALA A 38 -4.39 -9.53 13.97
N GLU A 39 -4.54 -8.74 15.04
CA GLU A 39 -5.24 -9.12 16.26
C GLU A 39 -6.71 -9.46 15.97
N GLN A 40 -7.44 -8.56 15.27
CA GLN A 40 -8.87 -8.71 15.00
C GLN A 40 -9.21 -9.82 13.99
N MET A 41 -8.23 -10.27 13.21
CA MET A 41 -8.39 -11.31 12.20
C MET A 41 -7.60 -12.59 12.51
N SER A 42 -6.93 -12.64 13.66
CA SER A 42 -6.05 -13.75 14.07
C SER A 42 -5.03 -14.13 12.98
N MET A 43 -4.39 -13.11 12.38
CA MET A 43 -3.42 -13.30 11.31
C MET A 43 -2.08 -13.81 11.84
N SER A 44 -1.38 -14.57 11.00
CA SER A 44 0.04 -14.88 11.21
C SER A 44 0.93 -13.64 11.08
N ASP A 45 2.17 -13.73 11.56
CA ASP A 45 3.17 -12.66 11.40
C ASP A 45 3.48 -12.36 9.93
N GLU A 46 3.46 -13.37 9.07
CA GLU A 46 3.67 -13.20 7.61
C GLU A 46 2.53 -12.38 6.99
N GLN A 47 1.28 -12.73 7.29
CA GLN A 47 0.10 -12.01 6.82
C GLN A 47 0.08 -10.56 7.36
N LYS A 48 0.43 -10.38 8.64
CA LYS A 48 0.59 -9.07 9.24
C LYS A 48 1.65 -8.22 8.53
N GLN A 49 2.78 -8.81 8.17
CA GLN A 49 3.86 -8.11 7.45
C GLN A 49 3.41 -7.67 6.04
N ILE A 50 2.62 -8.49 5.36
CA ILE A 50 2.01 -8.11 4.07
C ILE A 50 1.08 -6.90 4.26
N VAL A 51 0.17 -6.96 5.25
CA VAL A 51 -0.73 -5.83 5.56
C VAL A 51 0.04 -4.57 5.91
N TYR A 52 1.08 -4.70 6.74
CA TYR A 52 1.98 -3.60 7.10
C TYR A 52 2.56 -2.93 5.85
N GLN A 53 3.17 -3.71 4.95
CA GLN A 53 3.82 -3.18 3.76
C GLN A 53 2.82 -2.49 2.82
N VAL A 54 1.64 -3.08 2.59
CA VAL A 54 0.63 -2.49 1.71
C VAL A 54 0.10 -1.16 2.26
N LEU A 55 -0.11 -1.06 3.59
CA LEU A 55 -0.56 0.18 4.22
C LEU A 55 0.54 1.25 4.26
N LEU A 56 1.80 0.83 4.44
CA LEU A 56 2.96 1.70 4.40
C LEU A 56 3.14 2.32 3.00
N ASP A 57 3.13 1.48 1.96
CA ASP A 57 3.18 1.90 0.56
C ASP A 57 2.07 2.89 0.24
N ARG A 58 0.83 2.62 0.68
CA ARG A 58 -0.33 3.50 0.44
C ARG A 58 -0.06 4.91 0.93
N MET A 59 0.47 5.04 2.15
CA MET A 59 0.76 6.34 2.76
C MET A 59 1.93 7.03 2.08
N TYR A 60 2.99 6.29 1.76
CA TYR A 60 4.15 6.82 1.07
C TYR A 60 3.78 7.33 -0.33
N ASN A 61 3.18 6.48 -1.16
CA ASN A 61 2.80 6.83 -2.53
C ASN A 61 1.80 7.98 -2.58
N SER A 62 0.83 8.03 -1.65
CA SER A 62 -0.09 9.18 -1.55
C SER A 62 0.65 10.49 -1.31
N ASN A 63 1.58 10.49 -0.34
CA ASN A 63 2.35 11.68 0.00
C ASN A 63 3.29 12.10 -1.13
N THR A 64 3.98 11.14 -1.75
CA THR A 64 4.88 11.38 -2.89
C THR A 64 4.12 11.95 -4.07
N GLU A 65 2.96 11.38 -4.41
CA GLU A 65 2.14 11.86 -5.52
C GLU A 65 1.58 13.27 -5.25
N ILE A 66 1.03 13.52 -4.05
CA ILE A 66 0.53 14.85 -3.64
C ILE A 66 1.64 15.91 -3.74
N LYS A 67 2.85 15.60 -3.25
CA LYS A 67 4.00 16.49 -3.33
C LYS A 67 4.44 16.73 -4.77
N SER A 68 4.58 15.67 -5.57
CA SER A 68 5.02 15.77 -6.96
C SER A 68 4.09 16.63 -7.83
N LYS A 69 2.78 16.61 -7.52
CA LYS A 69 1.74 17.37 -8.22
C LYS A 69 1.44 18.73 -7.59
N ASN A 70 2.16 19.12 -6.53
CA ASN A 70 1.91 20.36 -5.77
C ASN A 70 0.43 20.55 -5.36
N LEU A 71 -0.26 19.45 -5.01
CA LEU A 71 -1.69 19.53 -4.68
C LEU A 71 -1.87 20.18 -3.31
N THR A 72 -2.57 21.31 -3.28
CA THR A 72 -2.89 22.04 -2.05
C THR A 72 -4.35 21.85 -1.64
N MET A 73 -5.27 21.85 -2.62
CA MET A 73 -6.69 21.70 -2.40
C MET A 73 -7.06 20.31 -1.87
N GLN A 74 -7.92 20.28 -0.85
CA GLN A 74 -8.35 19.03 -0.22
C GLN A 74 -9.07 18.09 -1.19
N LYS A 75 -9.86 18.64 -2.13
CA LYS A 75 -10.58 17.86 -3.14
C LYS A 75 -9.61 17.05 -4.03
N ASP A 76 -8.51 17.65 -4.45
CA ASP A 76 -7.53 17.00 -5.32
C ASP A 76 -6.71 15.96 -4.56
N LYS A 77 -6.35 16.25 -3.31
CA LYS A 77 -5.71 15.28 -2.41
C LYS A 77 -6.62 14.05 -2.20
N GLN A 78 -7.93 14.27 -2.07
CA GLN A 78 -8.89 13.18 -1.91
C GLN A 78 -8.94 12.24 -3.12
N VAL A 79 -8.73 12.76 -4.33
CA VAL A 79 -8.61 11.92 -5.55
C VAL A 79 -7.39 11.00 -5.44
N VAL A 80 -6.24 11.53 -5.03
CA VAL A 80 -5.02 10.72 -4.83
C VAL A 80 -5.23 9.66 -3.73
N TYR A 81 -5.77 10.04 -2.57
CA TYR A 81 -6.04 9.09 -1.50
C TYR A 81 -6.99 7.97 -1.92
N SER A 82 -7.99 8.30 -2.74
CA SER A 82 -8.96 7.33 -3.25
C SER A 82 -8.30 6.38 -4.26
N ALA A 83 -7.44 6.89 -5.14
CA ALA A 83 -6.68 6.09 -6.09
C ALA A 83 -5.72 5.13 -5.37
N GLN A 84 -4.92 5.62 -4.42
CA GLN A 84 -3.98 4.80 -3.65
C GLN A 84 -4.71 3.79 -2.75
N THR A 85 -5.90 4.10 -2.26
CA THR A 85 -6.75 3.12 -1.54
C THR A 85 -7.21 1.98 -2.44
N LYS A 86 -7.57 2.27 -3.70
CA LYS A 86 -7.91 1.21 -4.69
C LYS A 86 -6.70 0.33 -4.99
N ILE A 87 -5.51 0.91 -5.16
CA ILE A 87 -4.27 0.14 -5.37
C ILE A 87 -3.97 -0.76 -4.16
N ALA A 88 -4.06 -0.22 -2.94
CA ALA A 88 -3.89 -1.00 -1.71
C ALA A 88 -4.93 -2.12 -1.61
N GLN A 89 -6.19 -1.84 -1.95
CA GLN A 89 -7.25 -2.85 -1.98
C GLN A 89 -6.94 -3.98 -2.97
N GLN A 90 -6.43 -3.66 -4.16
CA GLN A 90 -6.04 -4.65 -5.17
C GLN A 90 -4.90 -5.54 -4.67
N LYS A 91 -3.85 -4.95 -4.08
CA LYS A 91 -2.75 -5.70 -3.44
C LYS A 91 -3.24 -6.59 -2.30
N LEU A 92 -4.12 -6.09 -1.44
CA LEU A 92 -4.71 -6.91 -0.38
C LEU A 92 -5.61 -8.00 -0.95
N LYS A 93 -6.28 -7.77 -2.08
CA LYS A 93 -7.16 -8.76 -2.70
C LYS A 93 -6.38 -9.91 -3.32
N SER A 94 -5.17 -9.71 -3.83
CA SER A 94 -4.33 -10.80 -4.34
C SER A 94 -3.96 -11.78 -3.22
N GLU A 95 -3.69 -11.27 -2.02
CA GLU A 95 -3.23 -12.07 -0.88
C GLU A 95 -4.38 -12.60 0.00
N PHE A 96 -5.42 -11.79 0.21
CA PHE A 96 -6.49 -12.06 1.19
C PHE A 96 -7.89 -12.23 0.57
N GLY A 97 -8.00 -12.14 -0.76
CA GLY A 97 -9.27 -12.32 -1.47
C GLY A 97 -10.38 -11.39 -0.98
N LYS A 98 -11.49 -11.98 -0.55
CA LYS A 98 -12.70 -11.24 -0.11
C LYS A 98 -12.46 -10.37 1.12
N ASP A 99 -11.43 -10.67 1.92
CA ASP A 99 -11.17 -9.96 3.18
C ASP A 99 -10.43 -8.62 2.99
N SER A 100 -10.00 -8.29 1.77
CA SER A 100 -9.28 -7.04 1.47
C SER A 100 -10.00 -5.78 1.99
N TRP A 101 -11.34 -5.75 1.89
CA TRP A 101 -12.14 -4.62 2.36
C TRP A 101 -12.29 -4.60 3.88
N LYS A 102 -12.37 -5.78 4.51
CA LYS A 102 -12.38 -5.92 5.97
C LYS A 102 -11.08 -5.40 6.56
N ILE A 103 -9.93 -5.71 5.95
CA ILE A 103 -8.61 -5.20 6.34
C ILE A 103 -8.58 -3.66 6.29
N LEU A 104 -9.02 -3.05 5.18
CA LEU A 104 -9.06 -1.59 5.07
C LEU A 104 -10.03 -0.94 6.08
N LYS A 105 -11.17 -1.59 6.37
CA LYS A 105 -12.11 -1.15 7.39
C LYS A 105 -11.47 -1.14 8.79
N LEU A 106 -10.82 -2.24 9.17
CA LEU A 106 -10.15 -2.38 10.47
C LEU A 106 -8.95 -1.41 10.60
N SER A 107 -8.19 -1.18 9.53
CA SER A 107 -7.14 -0.14 9.52
C SER A 107 -7.72 1.26 9.79
N ASN A 108 -8.87 1.60 9.21
CA ASN A 108 -9.55 2.86 9.49
C ASN A 108 -10.13 2.93 10.92
N GLU A 109 -10.56 1.81 11.48
CA GLU A 109 -10.99 1.72 12.87
C GLU A 109 -9.82 1.96 13.83
N ALA A 110 -8.68 1.31 13.60
CA ALA A 110 -7.45 1.56 14.36
C ALA A 110 -7.06 3.05 14.36
N ARG A 111 -7.19 3.73 13.22
CA ARG A 111 -6.97 5.20 13.13
C ARG A 111 -7.92 5.97 14.05
N LYS A 112 -9.23 5.69 13.96
CA LYS A 112 -10.23 6.40 14.77
C LYS A 112 -10.03 6.15 16.27
N ASN A 113 -9.60 4.95 16.65
CA ASN A 113 -9.34 4.60 18.04
C ASN A 113 -8.12 5.33 18.59
N ALA A 114 -7.09 5.54 17.76
CA ALA A 114 -5.91 6.32 18.14
C ALA A 114 -6.19 7.83 18.28
N GLU A 115 -7.19 8.36 17.57
CA GLU A 115 -7.59 9.78 17.65
C GLU A 115 -8.51 10.10 18.84
N LYS A 116 -9.05 9.08 19.50
CA LYS A 116 -9.91 9.21 20.69
C LYS A 116 -9.15 9.14 22.02
N LYS A 117 -7.87 8.77 21.98
CA LYS A 117 -6.98 8.66 23.15
C LYS A 117 -6.15 9.93 23.27
#